data_AF-A0A6A5HGA8-F1
#
_entry.id   AF-A0A6A5HGA8-F1
#
_cell.length_a   1.000
_cell.length_b   1.000
_cell.length_c   1.000
_cell.angle_alpha   90.00
_cell.angle_beta   90.00
_cell.angle_gamma   90.00
#
_symmetry.space_group_name_H-M   'P 1'
#
loop_
_entity.id
_entity.type
_entity.pdbx_description
1 polymer ?
#
loop_
_entity_poly.entity_id
_entity_poly.type
_entity_poly.pdbx_seq_one_letter_code
_entity_poly.pdbx_strand_id
1 'polypeptide(L)'
;MSESKAKNMLQKLSLTPKRNHENDGAKSVETEEDLLYKLKAMQEENDYTHIWMTYEKLATLVENRSTDKTRRPEYGKLMFYYQSAAQALVKIWKRDSLLPFEQYLGGDVSRLYNKAIDIAVRYMDPTVVHTVSREAGIALMSMDKYVEARDVFVRGEQQLEAVTPDCQPDFMERLIVLYGIMNTLLIEERWNDYMVYTDKIWMMTMKEDKRCPLLENIIKEVEQIAVLLLVYQKKVECSERHKQLLASYRMDDWQAPITRHNPPLSSLSSSEQKVFRRFLFYVTSTKRSYEKCSQMIPKITEIVARPFRIEVYNDNEKLKNRSHVAIYSRTSITFFHHSALNYSPFVLYRS
;
A
#
# COMPACT_ATOMS: atom_id res chain seq x y z
N MET A 1 11.48 -56.72 -44.68
CA MET A 1 10.59 -55.87 -45.52
C MET A 1 9.59 -55.02 -44.72
N SER A 2 9.87 -54.67 -43.45
CA SER A 2 8.95 -53.87 -42.61
C SER A 2 9.50 -52.50 -42.19
N GLU A 3 10.78 -52.20 -42.40
CA GLU A 3 11.37 -50.90 -41.99
C GLU A 3 11.32 -49.81 -43.07
N SER A 4 11.09 -50.17 -44.34
CA SER A 4 11.06 -49.21 -45.45
C SER A 4 9.72 -48.45 -45.59
N LYS A 5 8.60 -49.03 -45.11
CA LYS A 5 7.29 -48.36 -45.14
C LYS A 5 7.06 -47.37 -43.98
N ALA A 6 7.76 -47.53 -42.85
CA ALA A 6 7.64 -46.63 -41.70
C ALA A 6 8.38 -45.29 -41.92
N LYS A 7 9.51 -45.30 -42.64
CA LYS A 7 10.24 -44.06 -42.98
C LYS A 7 9.49 -43.13 -43.94
N ASN A 8 8.64 -43.68 -44.82
CA ASN A 8 7.89 -42.88 -45.81
C ASN A 8 6.59 -42.24 -45.27
N MET A 9 6.08 -42.67 -44.11
CA MET A 9 4.93 -42.00 -43.48
C MET A 9 5.34 -40.90 -42.50
N LEU A 10 6.50 -41.03 -41.84
CA LEU A 10 7.04 -39.99 -40.95
C LEU A 10 7.58 -38.77 -41.70
N GLN A 11 7.95 -38.92 -42.98
CA GLN A 11 8.38 -37.81 -43.84
C GLN A 11 7.21 -36.96 -44.40
N LYS A 12 5.95 -37.39 -44.20
CA LYS A 12 4.75 -36.66 -44.66
C LYS A 12 4.01 -35.90 -43.55
N LEU A 13 4.53 -35.92 -42.31
CA LEU A 13 3.96 -35.17 -41.18
C LEU A 13 4.86 -34.02 -40.69
N SER A 14 5.94 -33.70 -41.38
CA SER A 14 6.62 -32.40 -41.20
C SER A 14 5.84 -31.31 -41.95
N LEU A 15 4.70 -30.91 -41.38
CA LEU A 15 4.04 -29.64 -41.68
C LEU A 15 4.84 -28.48 -41.08
N THR A 16 6.10 -28.33 -41.50
CA THR A 16 6.71 -27.01 -41.58
C THR A 16 6.28 -26.44 -42.93
N PRO A 17 5.47 -25.37 -42.98
CA PRO A 17 5.28 -24.68 -44.23
C PRO A 17 6.67 -24.22 -44.68
N LYS A 18 7.09 -24.64 -45.88
CA LYS A 18 8.20 -24.00 -46.58
C LYS A 18 7.82 -22.52 -46.64
N ARG A 19 8.45 -21.69 -45.80
CA ARG A 19 8.41 -20.23 -45.94
C ARG A 19 9.02 -19.94 -47.29
N ASN A 20 8.17 -19.70 -48.28
CA ASN A 20 8.55 -18.97 -49.47
C ASN A 20 9.07 -17.63 -48.96
N HIS A 21 10.38 -17.44 -49.01
CA HIS A 21 11.01 -16.13 -48.89
C HIS A 21 10.73 -15.37 -50.18
N GLU A 22 9.49 -14.93 -50.36
CA GLU A 22 9.09 -14.00 -51.41
C GLU A 22 7.85 -13.28 -50.89
N ASN A 23 8.03 -11.97 -50.64
CA ASN A 23 7.07 -11.00 -50.12
C ASN A 23 6.68 -11.10 -48.63
N ASP A 24 7.62 -10.84 -47.72
CA ASP A 24 7.30 -10.01 -46.54
C ASP A 24 7.63 -8.56 -46.92
N GLY A 25 6.75 -7.97 -47.74
CA GLY A 25 6.75 -6.54 -48.00
C GLY A 25 6.65 -5.81 -46.67
N ALA A 26 7.56 -4.85 -46.47
CA ALA A 26 7.55 -3.82 -45.45
C ALA A 26 6.49 -4.04 -44.34
N LYS A 27 6.85 -4.73 -43.24
CA LYS A 27 6.16 -4.45 -41.98
C LYS A 27 6.32 -2.96 -41.75
N SER A 28 5.27 -2.18 -42.01
CA SER A 28 5.23 -0.76 -41.72
C SER A 28 5.70 -0.63 -40.28
N VAL A 29 6.86 -0.03 -40.07
CA VAL A 29 7.35 0.26 -38.72
C VAL A 29 6.30 1.17 -38.12
N GLU A 30 5.46 0.64 -37.22
CA GLU A 30 4.42 1.42 -36.56
C GLU A 30 5.08 2.63 -35.91
N THR A 31 4.69 3.84 -36.33
CA THR A 31 5.26 5.06 -35.77
C THR A 31 4.67 5.34 -34.40
N GLU A 32 5.30 6.22 -33.61
CA GLU A 32 4.74 6.67 -32.33
C GLU A 32 3.38 7.34 -32.53
N GLU A 33 3.20 8.10 -33.62
CA GLU A 33 1.93 8.76 -33.95
C GLU A 33 0.83 7.74 -34.26
N ASP A 34 1.15 6.67 -35.01
CA ASP A 34 0.20 5.59 -35.30
C ASP A 34 -0.26 4.88 -34.03
N LEU A 35 0.68 4.59 -33.12
CA LEU A 35 0.38 3.95 -31.84
C LEU A 35 -0.45 4.85 -30.93
N LEU A 36 -0.13 6.15 -30.86
CA LEU A 36 -0.91 7.12 -30.09
C LEU A 36 -2.33 7.31 -30.65
N TYR A 37 -2.50 7.25 -31.98
CA TYR A 37 -3.82 7.30 -32.60
C TYR A 37 -4.65 6.05 -32.24
N LYS A 38 -4.07 4.86 -32.36
CA LYS A 38 -4.71 3.60 -31.95
C LYS A 38 -5.08 3.58 -30.46
N LEU A 39 -4.20 4.12 -29.62
CA LEU A 39 -4.40 4.19 -28.19
C LEU A 39 -5.66 4.98 -27.81
N LYS A 40 -5.99 6.06 -28.54
CA LYS A 40 -7.22 6.85 -28.30
C LYS A 40 -8.47 6.01 -28.52
N ALA A 41 -8.54 5.26 -29.63
CA ALA A 41 -9.66 4.37 -29.91
C ALA A 41 -9.79 3.28 -28.84
N MET A 42 -8.68 2.65 -28.44
CA MET A 42 -8.68 1.62 -27.39
C MET A 42 -9.14 2.18 -26.03
N GLN A 43 -8.82 3.44 -25.71
CA GLN A 43 -9.26 4.10 -24.48
C GLN A 43 -10.78 4.33 -24.46
N GLU A 44 -11.37 4.68 -25.60
CA GLU A 44 -12.84 4.81 -25.74
C GLU A 44 -13.54 3.46 -25.54
N GLU A 45 -12.94 2.39 -26.06
CA GLU A 45 -13.46 1.02 -25.96
C GLU A 45 -13.15 0.34 -24.61
N ASN A 46 -12.38 0.98 -23.72
CA ASN A 46 -11.87 0.40 -22.47
C ASN A 46 -11.09 -0.92 -22.67
N ASP A 47 -10.37 -1.05 -23.79
CA ASP A 47 -9.59 -2.24 -24.10
C ASP A 47 -8.24 -2.23 -23.38
N TYR A 48 -8.29 -2.44 -22.06
CA TYR A 48 -7.10 -2.36 -21.20
C TYR A 48 -6.00 -3.36 -21.58
N THR A 49 -6.38 -4.50 -22.18
CA THR A 49 -5.44 -5.52 -22.67
C THR A 49 -4.56 -4.97 -23.80
N HIS A 50 -5.14 -4.29 -24.78
CA HIS A 50 -4.34 -3.71 -25.86
C HIS A 50 -3.70 -2.37 -25.47
N ILE A 51 -4.31 -1.63 -24.54
CA ILE A 51 -3.75 -0.37 -24.00
C ILE A 51 -2.38 -0.60 -23.36
N TRP A 52 -2.24 -1.57 -22.44
CA TRP A 52 -0.97 -1.76 -21.73
C TRP A 52 0.16 -2.19 -22.68
N MET A 53 -0.13 -3.09 -23.62
CA MET A 53 0.84 -3.53 -24.64
C MET A 53 1.27 -2.37 -25.54
N THR A 54 0.33 -1.48 -25.89
CA THR A 54 0.60 -0.30 -26.71
C THR A 54 1.49 0.69 -25.97
N TYR A 55 1.24 0.94 -24.69
CA TYR A 55 2.12 1.76 -23.86
C TYR A 55 3.53 1.16 -23.71
N GLU A 56 3.66 -0.15 -23.53
CA GLU A 56 4.98 -0.79 -23.44
C GLU A 56 5.74 -0.73 -24.79
N LYS A 57 5.05 -0.86 -25.91
CA LYS A 57 5.62 -0.62 -27.25
C LYS A 57 6.09 0.83 -27.41
N LEU A 58 5.28 1.80 -26.99
CA LEU A 58 5.65 3.22 -27.00
C LEU A 58 6.90 3.49 -26.15
N ALA A 59 6.99 2.89 -24.96
CA ALA A 59 8.18 2.98 -24.12
C ALA A 59 9.42 2.42 -24.84
N THR A 60 9.29 1.25 -25.48
CA THR A 60 10.37 0.61 -26.25
C THR A 60 10.84 1.49 -27.42
N LEU A 61 9.91 2.16 -28.13
CA LEU A 61 10.27 3.10 -29.19
C LEU A 61 11.07 4.29 -28.66
N VAL A 62 10.67 4.84 -27.52
CA VAL A 62 11.39 5.96 -26.88
C VAL A 62 12.77 5.53 -26.37
N GLU A 63 12.89 4.35 -25.76
CA GLU A 63 14.19 3.78 -25.34
C GLU A 63 15.13 3.59 -26.53
N ASN A 64 14.64 3.02 -27.62
CA ASN A 64 15.46 2.79 -28.81
C ASN A 64 15.92 4.12 -29.42
N ARG A 65 15.09 5.17 -29.41
CA ARG A 65 15.48 6.51 -29.88
C ARG A 65 16.49 7.20 -28.96
N SER A 66 16.43 6.95 -27.65
CA SER A 66 17.35 7.59 -26.68
C SER A 66 18.74 6.97 -26.66
N THR A 67 18.90 5.76 -27.22
CA THR A 67 20.24 5.16 -27.48
C THR A 67 20.98 5.81 -28.65
N ASP A 68 20.28 6.56 -29.50
CA ASP A 68 20.90 7.37 -30.55
C ASP A 68 21.56 8.61 -29.93
N LYS A 69 22.90 8.66 -29.97
CA LYS A 69 23.74 9.69 -29.33
C LYS A 69 23.43 11.13 -29.76
N THR A 70 22.60 11.32 -30.79
CA THR A 70 22.27 12.61 -31.39
C THR A 70 21.01 13.25 -30.82
N ARG A 71 20.15 12.51 -30.10
CA ARG A 71 18.86 13.01 -29.61
C ARG A 71 18.83 13.17 -28.10
N ARG A 72 18.10 14.19 -27.63
CA ARG A 72 17.85 14.36 -26.20
C ARG A 72 16.93 13.24 -25.71
N PRO A 73 17.28 12.53 -24.64
CA PRO A 73 16.46 11.47 -24.10
C PRO A 73 15.14 12.02 -23.51
N GLU A 74 14.01 11.43 -23.90
CA GLU A 74 12.65 11.84 -23.51
C GLU A 74 12.19 11.12 -22.23
N TYR A 75 12.94 11.27 -21.13
CA TYR A 75 12.71 10.52 -19.87
C TYR A 75 11.32 10.71 -19.28
N GLY A 76 10.71 11.89 -19.45
CA GLY A 76 9.34 12.15 -18.97
C GLY A 76 8.29 11.30 -19.71
N LYS A 77 8.43 11.18 -21.03
CA LYS A 77 7.56 10.29 -21.82
C LYS A 77 7.77 8.84 -21.46
N LEU A 78 9.03 8.43 -21.30
CA LEU A 78 9.35 7.05 -20.98
C LEU A 78 8.76 6.62 -19.63
N MET A 79 8.91 7.45 -18.60
CA MET A 79 8.29 7.25 -17.29
C MET A 79 6.77 7.18 -17.42
N PHE A 80 6.16 8.13 -18.13
CA PHE A 80 4.71 8.19 -18.34
C PHE A 80 4.17 6.92 -19.02
N TYR A 81 4.84 6.42 -20.06
CA TYR A 81 4.41 5.20 -20.75
C TYR A 81 4.50 3.97 -19.86
N TYR A 82 5.56 3.81 -19.07
CA TYR A 82 5.65 2.70 -18.10
C TYR A 82 4.58 2.78 -17.02
N GLN A 83 4.36 3.97 -16.45
CA GLN A 83 3.31 4.20 -15.46
C GLN A 83 1.91 3.92 -16.04
N SER A 84 1.63 4.40 -17.25
CA SER A 84 0.32 4.20 -17.90
C SER A 84 0.06 2.74 -18.27
N ALA A 85 1.10 2.00 -18.69
CA ALA A 85 1.02 0.56 -18.90
C ALA A 85 0.66 -0.17 -17.59
N ALA A 86 1.32 0.18 -16.48
CA ALA A 86 1.03 -0.40 -15.18
C ALA A 86 -0.41 -0.12 -14.72
N GLN A 87 -0.89 1.12 -14.88
CA GLN A 87 -2.27 1.50 -14.56
C GLN A 87 -3.30 0.69 -15.37
N ALA A 88 -3.03 0.43 -16.66
CA ALA A 88 -3.91 -0.38 -17.48
C ALA A 88 -3.97 -1.84 -16.98
N LEU A 89 -2.83 -2.43 -16.58
CA LEU A 89 -2.83 -3.76 -15.95
C LEU A 89 -3.59 -3.80 -14.62
N VAL A 90 -3.48 -2.75 -13.80
CA VAL A 90 -4.26 -2.64 -12.55
C VAL A 90 -5.76 -2.60 -12.84
N LYS A 91 -6.19 -1.95 -13.92
CA LYS A 91 -7.60 -1.92 -14.33
C LYS A 91 -8.09 -3.29 -14.81
N ILE A 92 -7.26 -4.06 -15.51
CA ILE A 92 -7.56 -5.47 -15.87
C ILE A 92 -7.77 -6.27 -14.59
N TRP A 93 -6.81 -6.22 -13.67
CA TRP A 93 -6.91 -6.92 -12.38
C TRP A 93 -8.20 -6.57 -11.61
N LYS A 94 -8.54 -5.28 -11.52
CA LYS A 94 -9.77 -4.86 -10.83
C LYS A 94 -11.04 -5.39 -11.49
N ARG A 95 -11.05 -5.55 -12.82
CA ARG A 95 -12.17 -6.13 -13.56
C ARG A 95 -12.26 -7.64 -13.36
N ASP A 96 -11.12 -8.32 -13.35
CA ASP A 96 -11.03 -9.76 -13.60
C ASP A 96 -10.51 -10.59 -12.40
N SER A 97 -10.29 -9.95 -11.23
CA SER A 97 -9.71 -10.51 -9.98
C SER A 97 -10.24 -11.84 -9.43
N LEU A 98 -11.32 -12.40 -10.00
CA LEU A 98 -11.88 -13.71 -9.66
C LEU A 98 -11.25 -14.85 -10.47
N LEU A 99 -10.38 -14.56 -11.44
CA LEU A 99 -9.80 -15.56 -12.34
C LEU A 99 -8.45 -16.11 -11.82
N PRO A 100 -8.22 -17.44 -11.86
CA PRO A 100 -7.07 -18.08 -11.22
C PRO A 100 -5.71 -17.83 -11.89
N PHE A 101 -5.67 -17.31 -13.13
CA PHE A 101 -4.42 -17.06 -13.87
C PHE A 101 -3.81 -15.68 -13.60
N GLU A 102 -4.44 -14.84 -12.80
CA GLU A 102 -4.05 -13.43 -12.67
C GLU A 102 -2.91 -13.16 -11.69
N GLN A 103 -2.40 -14.19 -11.01
CA GLN A 103 -1.24 -14.07 -10.11
C GLN A 103 0.00 -13.49 -10.80
N TYR A 104 0.06 -13.57 -12.14
CA TYR A 104 1.13 -13.02 -12.97
C TYR A 104 1.03 -11.50 -13.22
N LEU A 105 -0.17 -10.90 -13.14
CA LEU A 105 -0.36 -9.45 -13.39
C LEU A 105 0.35 -8.58 -12.36
N GLY A 106 0.40 -9.01 -11.09
CA GLY A 106 1.09 -8.26 -10.04
C GLY A 106 2.60 -8.13 -10.28
N GLY A 107 3.22 -9.16 -10.87
CA GLY A 107 4.64 -9.13 -11.23
C GLY A 107 4.93 -8.11 -12.34
N ASP A 108 4.08 -8.06 -13.37
CA ASP A 108 4.20 -7.08 -14.45
C ASP A 108 3.90 -5.65 -14.01
N VAL A 109 2.90 -5.45 -13.16
CA VAL A 109 2.62 -4.15 -12.52
C VAL A 109 3.83 -3.67 -11.73
N SER A 110 4.40 -4.53 -10.88
CA SER A 110 5.61 -4.22 -10.10
C SER A 110 6.79 -3.89 -11.02
N ARG A 111 7.01 -4.67 -12.08
CA ARG A 111 8.08 -4.44 -13.06
C ARG A 111 7.95 -3.08 -13.74
N LEU A 112 6.76 -2.73 -14.24
CA LEU A 112 6.52 -1.50 -14.98
C LEU A 112 6.64 -0.27 -14.06
N TYR A 113 6.07 -0.32 -12.86
CA TYR A 113 6.27 0.75 -11.88
C TYR A 113 7.73 0.89 -11.47
N ASN A 114 8.46 -0.20 -11.23
CA ASN A 114 9.90 -0.11 -10.91
C ASN A 114 10.69 0.55 -12.03
N LYS A 115 10.41 0.25 -13.30
CA LYS A 115 11.03 0.96 -14.44
C LYS A 115 10.71 2.46 -14.41
N ALA A 116 9.46 2.84 -14.16
CA ALA A 116 9.07 4.25 -14.05
C ALA A 116 9.79 4.96 -12.89
N ILE A 117 9.86 4.33 -11.71
CA ILE A 117 10.53 4.88 -10.52
C ILE A 117 12.05 4.95 -10.76
N ASP A 118 12.67 3.98 -11.43
CA ASP A 118 14.10 4.00 -11.77
C ASP A 118 14.46 5.17 -12.69
N ILE A 119 13.60 5.48 -13.66
CA ILE A 119 13.75 6.66 -14.52
C ILE A 119 13.59 7.93 -13.69
N ALA A 120 12.56 7.99 -12.83
CA ALA A 120 12.31 9.14 -11.98
C ALA A 120 13.50 9.43 -11.04
N VAL A 121 14.05 8.40 -10.39
CA VAL A 121 15.21 8.54 -9.47
C VAL A 121 16.44 9.09 -10.18
N ARG A 122 16.67 8.70 -11.44
CA ARG A 122 17.87 9.10 -12.19
C ARG A 122 17.76 10.47 -12.83
N TYR A 123 16.56 10.86 -13.25
CA TYR A 123 16.37 11.96 -14.20
C TYR A 123 15.29 12.97 -13.82
N MET A 124 14.55 12.73 -12.73
CA MET A 124 13.48 13.60 -12.25
C MET A 124 13.78 14.08 -10.82
N ASP A 125 12.94 14.98 -10.32
CA ASP A 125 13.05 15.46 -8.96
C ASP A 125 12.48 14.42 -7.96
N PRO A 126 12.95 14.44 -6.70
CA PRO A 126 12.48 13.50 -5.68
C PRO A 126 10.96 13.49 -5.44
N THR A 127 10.25 14.60 -5.71
CA THR A 127 8.79 14.66 -5.50
C THR A 127 8.03 13.86 -6.56
N VAL A 128 8.54 13.78 -7.79
CA VAL A 128 8.03 12.87 -8.82
C VAL A 128 8.27 11.41 -8.40
N VAL A 129 9.44 11.08 -7.86
CA VAL A 129 9.70 9.72 -7.35
C VAL A 129 8.70 9.34 -6.27
N HIS A 130 8.45 10.23 -5.30
CA HIS A 130 7.47 10.01 -4.24
C HIS A 130 6.06 9.80 -4.83
N THR A 131 5.66 10.60 -5.80
CA THR A 131 4.33 10.51 -6.43
C THR A 131 4.13 9.19 -7.16
N VAL A 132 5.10 8.76 -7.96
CA VAL A 132 5.04 7.47 -8.68
C VAL A 132 5.07 6.31 -7.69
N SER A 133 5.89 6.39 -6.64
CA SER A 133 5.98 5.37 -5.59
C SER A 133 4.69 5.23 -4.80
N ARG A 134 4.02 6.35 -4.50
CA ARG A 134 2.69 6.37 -3.86
C ARG A 134 1.67 5.61 -4.70
N GLU A 135 1.61 5.93 -5.99
CA GLU A 135 0.68 5.27 -6.91
C GLU A 135 0.96 3.78 -7.04
N ALA A 136 2.24 3.42 -7.25
CA ALA A 136 2.70 2.04 -7.35
C ALA A 136 2.36 1.23 -6.09
N GLY A 137 2.62 1.78 -4.91
CA GLY A 137 2.34 1.11 -3.65
C GLY A 137 0.84 0.88 -3.43
N ILE A 138 -0.01 1.87 -3.75
CA ILE A 138 -1.47 1.71 -3.66
C ILE A 138 -1.97 0.64 -4.64
N ALA A 139 -1.45 0.64 -5.87
CA ALA A 139 -1.78 -0.36 -6.87
C ALA A 139 -1.42 -1.78 -6.39
N LEU A 140 -0.19 -1.97 -5.93
CA LEU A 140 0.30 -3.27 -5.45
C LEU A 140 -0.45 -3.74 -4.19
N MET A 141 -0.78 -2.83 -3.26
CA MET A 141 -1.63 -3.16 -2.13
C MET A 141 -3.01 -3.67 -2.56
N SER A 142 -3.61 -3.09 -3.61
CA SER A 142 -4.92 -3.54 -4.14
C SER A 142 -4.88 -4.92 -4.83
N MET A 143 -3.67 -5.46 -5.03
CA MET A 143 -3.40 -6.78 -5.62
C MET A 143 -2.82 -7.75 -4.59
N ASP A 144 -2.90 -7.43 -3.29
CA ASP A 144 -2.32 -8.20 -2.19
C ASP A 144 -0.79 -8.44 -2.31
N LYS A 145 -0.08 -7.57 -3.03
CA LYS A 145 1.38 -7.59 -3.19
C LYS A 145 2.05 -6.70 -2.14
N TYR A 146 1.88 -7.08 -0.87
CA TYR A 146 2.24 -6.24 0.28
C TYR A 146 3.75 -5.99 0.41
N VAL A 147 4.57 -7.00 0.11
CA VAL A 147 6.03 -6.88 0.19
C VAL A 147 6.54 -5.91 -0.88
N GLU A 148 6.09 -6.09 -2.12
CA GLU A 148 6.45 -5.23 -3.24
C GLU A 148 5.92 -3.81 -3.03
N ALA A 149 4.70 -3.66 -2.51
CA ALA A 149 4.12 -2.36 -2.16
C ALA A 149 4.95 -1.62 -1.11
N ARG A 150 5.39 -2.32 -0.06
CA ARG A 150 6.25 -1.73 0.98
C ARG A 150 7.54 -1.22 0.37
N ASP A 151 8.20 -2.02 -0.45
CA ASP A 151 9.51 -1.70 -0.99
C ASP A 151 9.44 -0.45 -1.89
N VAL A 152 8.37 -0.30 -2.70
CA VAL A 152 8.17 0.94 -3.48
C VAL A 152 7.82 2.14 -2.58
N PHE A 153 6.95 1.99 -1.57
CA PHE A 153 6.65 3.09 -0.66
C PHE A 153 7.90 3.57 0.10
N VAL A 154 8.70 2.65 0.63
CA VAL A 154 9.97 2.95 1.31
C VAL A 154 10.93 3.68 0.37
N ARG A 155 11.04 3.25 -0.90
CA ARG A 155 11.84 3.96 -1.90
C ARG A 155 11.39 5.41 -2.06
N GLY A 156 10.10 5.65 -2.24
CA GLY A 156 9.55 7.00 -2.39
C GLY A 156 9.76 7.87 -1.16
N GLU A 157 9.63 7.27 0.02
CA GLU A 157 9.83 7.91 1.31
C GLU A 157 11.30 8.35 1.52
N GLN A 158 12.25 7.45 1.26
CA GLN A 158 13.69 7.72 1.37
C GLN A 158 14.16 8.87 0.46
N GLN A 159 13.57 9.04 -0.73
CA GLN A 159 13.94 10.14 -1.60
C GLN A 159 13.56 11.52 -1.04
N LEU A 160 12.54 11.60 -0.18
CA LEU A 160 12.14 12.86 0.44
C LEU A 160 13.07 13.32 1.56
N GLU A 161 13.90 12.44 2.13
CA GLU A 161 14.85 12.80 3.18
C GLU A 161 15.88 13.85 2.71
N ALA A 162 16.20 13.84 1.41
CA ALA A 162 17.10 14.80 0.78
C ALA A 162 16.42 16.11 0.33
N VAL A 163 15.09 16.23 0.46
CA VAL A 163 14.31 17.37 -0.02
C VAL A 163 14.08 18.37 1.11
N THR A 164 14.36 19.64 0.84
CA THR A 164 14.07 20.74 1.77
C THR A 164 12.57 20.81 2.09
N PRO A 165 12.15 21.09 3.34
CA PRO A 165 10.75 21.07 3.75
C PRO A 165 9.79 21.84 2.81
N ASP A 166 10.21 23.00 2.32
CA ASP A 166 9.41 23.87 1.43
C ASP A 166 9.15 23.27 0.04
N CYS A 167 9.91 22.23 -0.34
CA CYS A 167 9.79 21.55 -1.63
C CYS A 167 9.21 20.14 -1.47
N GLN A 168 8.85 19.72 -0.26
CA GLN A 168 8.25 18.42 -0.05
C GLN A 168 6.80 18.38 -0.54
N PRO A 169 6.29 17.20 -0.94
CA PRO A 169 4.87 17.01 -1.19
C PRO A 169 4.01 17.42 0.00
N ASP A 170 2.76 17.75 -0.28
CA ASP A 170 1.76 18.09 0.74
C ASP A 170 1.75 17.07 1.88
N PHE A 171 1.44 17.53 3.09
CA PHE A 171 1.36 16.69 4.30
C PHE A 171 0.53 15.43 4.07
N MET A 172 -0.64 15.54 3.43
CA MET A 172 -1.52 14.39 3.18
C MET A 172 -0.88 13.39 2.23
N GLU A 173 -0.15 13.87 1.22
CA GLU A 173 0.52 13.00 0.26
C GLU A 173 1.63 12.18 0.91
N ARG A 174 2.42 12.81 1.78
CA ARG A 174 3.44 12.12 2.59
C ARG A 174 2.80 11.13 3.56
N LEU A 175 1.68 11.52 4.18
CA LEU A 175 0.96 10.69 5.13
C LEU A 175 0.39 9.41 4.49
N ILE A 176 -0.11 9.49 3.25
CA ILE A 176 -0.59 8.32 2.50
C ILE A 176 0.53 7.28 2.35
N VAL A 177 1.74 7.72 2.00
CA VAL A 177 2.91 6.82 1.85
C VAL A 177 3.29 6.19 3.19
N LEU A 178 3.41 6.99 4.27
CA LEU A 178 3.76 6.46 5.59
C LEU A 178 2.73 5.45 6.11
N TYR A 179 1.43 5.73 5.93
CA TYR A 179 0.39 4.76 6.26
C TYR A 179 0.38 3.54 5.34
N GLY A 180 0.75 3.69 4.06
CA GLY A 180 0.98 2.57 3.15
C GLY A 180 2.05 1.63 3.68
N ILE A 181 3.18 2.17 4.15
CA ILE A 181 4.25 1.38 4.77
C ILE A 181 3.74 0.71 6.05
N MET A 182 3.11 1.46 6.96
CA MET A 182 2.58 0.90 8.20
C MET A 182 1.59 -0.24 7.96
N ASN A 183 0.70 -0.12 6.97
CA ASN A 183 -0.21 -1.20 6.57
C ASN A 183 0.54 -2.49 6.19
N THR A 184 1.57 -2.38 5.38
CA THR A 184 2.34 -3.56 4.93
C THR A 184 3.10 -4.21 6.09
N LEU A 185 3.77 -3.40 6.93
CA LEU A 185 4.48 -3.87 8.11
C LEU A 185 3.56 -4.59 9.09
N LEU A 186 2.33 -4.12 9.18
CA LEU A 186 1.32 -4.70 10.02
C LEU A 186 0.88 -6.09 9.56
N ILE A 187 0.60 -6.24 8.26
CA ILE A 187 0.21 -7.51 7.64
C ILE A 187 1.34 -8.53 7.77
N GLU A 188 2.58 -8.07 7.65
CA GLU A 188 3.79 -8.89 7.84
C GLU A 188 4.20 -9.09 9.30
N GLU A 189 3.44 -8.54 10.25
CA GLU A 189 3.70 -8.65 11.69
C GLU A 189 5.09 -8.10 12.13
N ARG A 190 5.60 -7.10 11.40
CA ARG A 190 6.88 -6.42 11.64
C ARG A 190 6.74 -5.29 12.65
N TRP A 191 6.53 -5.66 13.92
CA TRP A 191 6.19 -4.71 15.00
C TRP A 191 7.26 -3.64 15.26
N ASN A 192 8.54 -4.02 15.25
CA ASN A 192 9.62 -3.07 15.53
C ASN A 192 9.67 -1.97 14.47
N ASP A 193 9.58 -2.34 13.20
CA ASP A 193 9.56 -1.39 12.09
C ASP A 193 8.30 -0.53 12.15
N TYR A 194 7.15 -1.11 12.49
CA TYR A 194 5.90 -0.37 12.66
C TYR A 194 6.05 0.77 13.70
N MET A 195 6.73 0.49 14.82
CA MET A 195 7.01 1.49 15.87
C MET A 195 7.96 2.61 15.42
N VAL A 196 8.82 2.37 14.43
CA VAL A 196 9.63 3.44 13.84
C VAL A 196 8.73 4.42 13.09
N TYR A 197 7.76 3.90 12.33
CA TYR A 197 6.83 4.73 11.56
C TYR A 197 5.79 5.45 12.42
N THR A 198 5.45 4.94 13.62
CA THR A 198 4.63 5.71 14.58
C THR A 198 5.35 6.98 15.04
N ASP A 199 6.65 6.88 15.36
CA ASP A 199 7.44 8.07 15.71
C ASP A 199 7.62 9.00 14.50
N LYS A 200 7.80 8.46 13.30
CA LYS A 200 7.94 9.26 12.07
C LYS A 200 6.69 10.09 11.77
N ILE A 201 5.49 9.50 11.83
CA ILE A 201 4.23 10.24 11.63
C ILE A 201 4.02 11.28 12.73
N TRP A 202 4.34 10.94 13.98
CA TRP A 202 4.21 11.89 15.07
C TRP A 202 5.13 13.10 14.89
N MET A 203 6.41 12.87 14.58
CA MET A 203 7.38 13.94 14.31
C MET A 203 6.94 14.80 13.14
N MET A 204 6.44 14.20 12.07
CA MET A 204 5.91 14.92 10.90
C MET A 204 4.73 15.81 11.29
N THR A 205 3.81 15.28 12.10
CA THR A 205 2.62 16.03 12.53
C THR A 205 2.96 17.15 13.52
N MET A 206 3.97 16.97 14.35
CA MET A 206 4.43 18.01 15.30
C MET A 206 5.14 19.17 14.61
N LYS A 207 5.74 18.94 13.45
CA LYS A 207 6.40 19.97 12.62
C LYS A 207 5.44 20.73 11.71
N GLU A 208 4.18 20.30 11.62
CA GLU A 208 3.18 20.94 10.77
C GLU A 208 2.64 22.21 11.46
N ASP A 209 2.82 23.36 10.82
CA ASP A 209 2.47 24.67 11.40
C ASP A 209 0.96 24.84 11.57
N LYS A 210 0.17 24.28 10.65
CA LYS A 210 -1.29 24.40 10.62
C LYS A 210 -1.95 23.31 11.47
N ARG A 211 -2.08 23.57 12.77
CA ARG A 211 -2.89 22.71 13.64
C ARG A 211 -4.35 22.67 13.18
N CYS A 212 -4.85 21.47 12.89
CA CYS A 212 -6.25 21.24 12.57
C CYS A 212 -6.74 19.95 13.26
N PRO A 213 -8.06 19.76 13.40
CA PRO A 213 -8.63 18.58 14.07
C PRO A 213 -8.18 17.24 13.48
N LEU A 214 -7.87 17.21 12.17
CA LEU A 214 -7.35 16.02 11.51
C LEU A 214 -5.98 15.59 12.06
N LEU A 215 -5.08 16.54 12.29
CA LEU A 215 -3.75 16.27 12.86
C LEU A 215 -3.84 15.73 14.28
N GLU A 216 -4.75 16.27 15.08
CA GLU A 216 -5.02 15.77 16.44
C GLU A 216 -5.50 14.32 16.40
N ASN A 217 -6.40 13.98 15.48
CA ASN A 217 -6.88 12.62 15.31
C ASN A 217 -5.79 11.65 14.85
N ILE A 218 -4.89 12.08 13.96
CA ILE A 218 -3.75 11.29 13.50
C ILE A 218 -2.80 11.00 14.67
N ILE A 219 -2.45 12.02 15.47
CA ILE A 219 -1.57 11.84 16.63
C ILE A 219 -2.19 10.89 17.64
N LYS A 220 -3.48 11.09 17.96
CA LYS A 220 -4.23 10.19 18.84
C LYS A 220 -4.07 8.76 18.34
N GLU A 221 -4.49 8.50 17.10
CA GLU A 221 -4.47 7.15 16.51
C GLU A 221 -3.10 6.47 16.66
N VAL A 222 -2.04 7.17 16.25
CA VAL A 222 -0.67 6.65 16.30
C VAL A 222 -0.22 6.34 17.74
N GLU A 223 -0.55 7.20 18.70
CA GLU A 223 -0.25 6.97 20.12
C GLU A 223 -1.01 5.77 20.70
N GLN A 224 -2.30 5.63 20.41
CA GLN A 224 -3.08 4.49 20.92
C GLN A 224 -2.60 3.17 20.34
N ILE A 225 -2.32 3.12 19.04
CA ILE A 225 -1.80 1.90 18.40
C ILE A 225 -0.45 1.51 19.01
N ALA A 226 0.45 2.47 19.19
CA ALA A 226 1.75 2.23 19.81
C ALA A 226 1.60 1.64 21.23
N VAL A 227 0.72 2.21 22.06
CA VAL A 227 0.46 1.70 23.42
C VAL A 227 -0.10 0.28 23.37
N LEU A 228 -1.05 -0.01 22.49
CA LEU A 228 -1.61 -1.35 22.35
C LEU A 228 -0.52 -2.36 21.94
N LEU A 229 0.30 -2.04 20.95
CA LEU A 229 1.40 -2.91 20.52
C LEU A 229 2.35 -3.23 21.67
N LEU A 230 2.74 -2.23 22.47
CA LEU A 230 3.63 -2.41 23.62
C LEU A 230 3.02 -3.26 24.74
N VAL A 231 1.70 -3.18 24.93
CA VAL A 231 0.99 -3.96 25.94
C VAL A 231 0.85 -5.43 25.51
N TYR A 232 0.57 -5.67 24.23
CA TYR A 232 0.26 -7.03 23.74
C TYR A 232 1.49 -7.81 23.28
N GLN A 233 2.52 -7.14 22.76
CA GLN A 233 3.68 -7.80 22.19
C GLN A 233 4.86 -7.78 23.17
N LYS A 234 5.32 -8.97 23.57
CA LYS A 234 6.32 -9.14 24.63
C LYS A 234 7.75 -8.72 24.24
N LYS A 235 8.00 -8.42 22.96
CA LYS A 235 9.35 -8.15 22.41
C LYS A 235 9.30 -7.10 21.30
N VAL A 236 8.77 -5.92 21.63
CA VAL A 236 8.78 -4.77 20.72
C VAL A 236 9.80 -3.76 21.22
N GLU A 237 10.77 -3.44 20.37
CA GLU A 237 11.70 -2.36 20.62
C GLU A 237 10.97 -1.02 20.45
N CYS A 238 11.23 -0.08 21.34
CA CYS A 238 10.54 1.20 21.32
C CYS A 238 11.43 2.34 21.83
N SER A 239 11.11 3.55 21.32
CA SER A 239 11.79 4.78 21.73
C SER A 239 11.47 5.16 23.18
N GLU A 240 12.29 6.04 23.77
CA GLU A 240 12.06 6.53 25.13
C GLU A 240 10.71 7.25 25.26
N ARG A 241 10.29 7.94 24.19
CA ARG A 241 8.97 8.56 24.11
C ARG A 241 7.86 7.53 24.27
N HIS A 242 7.95 6.40 23.58
CA HIS A 242 6.96 5.33 23.69
C HIS A 242 6.87 4.76 25.11
N LYS A 243 8.00 4.62 25.82
CA LYS A 243 8.01 4.19 27.22
C LYS A 243 7.32 5.21 28.13
N GLN A 244 7.61 6.49 27.94
CA GLN A 244 6.96 7.58 28.70
C GLN A 244 5.46 7.64 28.44
N LEU A 245 5.04 7.50 27.17
CA LEU A 245 3.64 7.42 26.78
C LEU A 245 2.95 6.25 27.47
N LEU A 246 3.52 5.05 27.43
CA LEU A 246 2.96 3.87 28.11
C LEU A 246 2.87 4.06 29.63
N ALA A 247 3.94 4.57 30.26
CA ALA A 247 3.97 4.86 31.68
C ALA A 247 2.89 5.87 32.10
N SER A 248 2.58 6.83 31.22
CA SER A 248 1.53 7.82 31.45
C SER A 248 0.14 7.20 31.61
N TYR A 249 -0.10 5.97 31.13
CA TYR A 249 -1.40 5.30 31.25
C TYR A 249 -1.59 4.48 32.53
N ARG A 250 -0.57 4.30 33.38
CA ARG A 250 -0.70 3.63 34.71
C ARG A 250 -1.64 2.41 34.71
N MET A 251 -1.21 1.36 34.02
CA MET A 251 -1.99 0.14 33.75
C MET A 251 -2.37 -0.65 35.01
N ASP A 252 -1.67 -0.40 36.11
CA ASP A 252 -1.82 -1.03 37.42
C ASP A 252 -3.05 -0.49 38.20
N ASP A 253 -3.39 0.78 38.01
CA ASP A 253 -4.50 1.44 38.69
C ASP A 253 -5.19 2.47 37.79
N TRP A 254 -6.25 2.03 37.11
CA TRP A 254 -7.02 2.89 36.21
C TRP A 254 -7.80 4.01 36.93
N GLN A 255 -8.02 3.89 38.25
CA GLN A 255 -8.71 4.91 39.06
C GLN A 255 -7.76 6.02 39.54
N ALA A 256 -6.45 5.78 39.45
CA ALA A 256 -5.46 6.78 39.82
C ALA A 256 -5.67 8.11 39.08
N PRO A 257 -5.41 9.25 39.74
CA PRO A 257 -5.49 10.55 39.10
C PRO A 257 -4.56 10.62 37.87
N ILE A 258 -4.98 11.38 36.87
CA ILE A 258 -4.16 11.61 35.67
C ILE A 258 -3.12 12.67 36.01
N THR A 259 -1.85 12.28 35.97
CA THR A 259 -0.72 13.19 36.10
C THR A 259 -0.66 14.09 34.88
N ARG A 260 -0.70 15.41 35.09
CA ARG A 260 -0.53 16.38 34.02
C ARG A 260 0.96 16.62 33.79
N HIS A 261 1.41 16.43 32.56
CA HIS A 261 2.76 16.73 32.13
C HIS A 261 2.74 18.01 31.28
N ASN A 262 3.83 18.78 31.31
CA ASN A 262 4.04 19.92 30.43
C ASN A 262 5.43 19.77 29.76
N PRO A 263 5.50 19.45 28.46
CA PRO A 263 4.40 19.20 27.53
C PRO A 263 3.62 17.89 27.85
N PRO A 264 2.36 17.76 27.38
CA PRO A 264 1.57 16.56 27.61
C PRO A 264 2.19 15.34 26.92
N LEU A 265 2.25 14.21 27.63
CA LEU A 265 2.77 12.94 27.09
C LEU A 265 1.81 12.22 26.16
N SER A 266 0.51 12.54 26.23
CA SER A 266 -0.54 12.00 25.37
C SER A 266 -1.40 13.14 24.85
N SER A 267 -1.84 12.99 23.60
CA SER A 267 -2.82 13.84 22.92
C SER A 267 -4.27 13.63 23.38
N LEU A 268 -4.53 12.59 24.18
CA LEU A 268 -5.86 12.36 24.75
C LEU A 268 -6.15 13.34 25.89
N SER A 269 -7.37 13.88 25.92
CA SER A 269 -7.91 14.63 27.05
C SER A 269 -8.05 13.74 28.28
N SER A 270 -8.20 14.35 29.47
CA SER A 270 -8.30 13.58 30.71
C SER A 270 -9.50 12.63 30.76
N SER A 271 -10.62 12.97 30.11
CA SER A 271 -11.77 12.06 30.01
C SER A 271 -11.48 10.87 29.10
N GLU A 272 -10.88 11.12 27.94
CA GLU A 272 -10.50 10.07 26.97
C GLU A 272 -9.44 9.13 27.56
N GLN A 273 -8.44 9.67 28.26
CA GLN A 273 -7.43 8.88 28.97
C GLN A 273 -8.06 7.95 30.00
N LYS A 274 -9.06 8.39 30.79
CA LYS A 274 -9.75 7.52 31.75
C LYS A 274 -10.42 6.32 31.06
N VAL A 275 -11.05 6.56 29.91
CA VAL A 275 -11.70 5.49 29.12
C VAL A 275 -10.63 4.52 28.60
N PHE A 276 -9.56 5.03 28.01
CA PHE A 276 -8.50 4.20 27.44
C PHE A 276 -7.73 3.40 28.52
N ARG A 277 -7.38 4.01 29.66
CA ARG A 277 -6.78 3.32 30.82
C ARG A 277 -7.65 2.18 31.33
N ARG A 278 -8.95 2.43 31.48
CA ARG A 278 -9.90 1.41 31.94
C ARG A 278 -10.00 0.25 30.96
N PHE A 279 -9.97 0.53 29.66
CA PHE A 279 -9.94 -0.51 28.63
C PHE A 279 -8.67 -1.35 28.76
N LEU A 280 -7.52 -0.69 28.77
CA LEU A 280 -6.21 -1.28 28.90
C LEU A 280 -6.07 -2.15 30.16
N PHE A 281 -6.63 -1.72 31.29
CA PHE A 281 -6.70 -2.50 32.52
C PHE A 281 -7.48 -3.81 32.36
N TYR A 282 -8.66 -3.79 31.71
CA TYR A 282 -9.45 -5.01 31.52
C TYR A 282 -8.78 -5.98 30.54
N VAL A 283 -8.07 -5.43 29.55
CA VAL A 283 -7.27 -6.17 28.58
C VAL A 283 -6.12 -6.92 29.25
N THR A 284 -5.39 -6.28 30.17
CA THR A 284 -4.22 -6.86 30.85
C THR A 284 -4.57 -7.67 32.09
N SER A 285 -5.76 -7.48 32.65
CA SER A 285 -6.22 -8.21 33.84
C SER A 285 -6.28 -9.71 33.58
N THR A 286 -5.78 -10.50 34.53
CA THR A 286 -5.90 -11.97 34.55
C THR A 286 -7.36 -12.43 34.63
N LYS A 287 -8.27 -11.60 35.15
CA LYS A 287 -9.72 -11.80 35.14
C LYS A 287 -10.33 -11.23 33.86
N ARG A 288 -9.84 -11.66 32.69
CA ARG A 288 -10.26 -11.21 31.35
C ARG A 288 -11.79 -11.20 31.23
N SER A 289 -12.40 -10.04 31.48
CA SER A 289 -13.84 -9.89 31.32
C SER A 289 -14.08 -9.38 29.91
N TYR A 290 -14.15 -10.34 28.97
CA TYR A 290 -14.45 -10.04 27.57
C TYR A 290 -15.64 -9.07 27.45
N GLU A 291 -16.72 -9.37 28.15
CA GLU A 291 -17.94 -8.58 28.13
C GLU A 291 -17.69 -7.10 28.46
N LYS A 292 -16.82 -6.81 29.44
CA LYS A 292 -16.45 -5.44 29.79
C LYS A 292 -15.56 -4.78 28.74
N CYS A 293 -14.62 -5.52 28.14
CA CYS A 293 -13.82 -5.00 27.02
C CYS A 293 -14.72 -4.69 25.81
N SER A 294 -15.62 -5.61 25.46
CA SER A 294 -16.55 -5.51 24.34
C SER A 294 -17.47 -4.29 24.46
N GLN A 295 -18.03 -4.06 25.65
CA GLN A 295 -18.86 -2.88 25.95
C GLN A 295 -18.11 -1.55 25.80
N MET A 296 -16.78 -1.56 25.89
CA MET A 296 -15.96 -0.36 25.77
C MET A 296 -15.51 -0.07 24.34
N ILE A 297 -15.58 -1.04 23.43
CA ILE A 297 -15.15 -0.88 22.03
C ILE A 297 -15.81 0.34 21.37
N PRO A 298 -17.14 0.57 21.45
CA PRO A 298 -17.76 1.74 20.82
C PRO A 298 -17.18 3.07 21.33
N LYS A 299 -16.95 3.17 22.65
CA LYS A 299 -16.41 4.37 23.28
C LYS A 299 -14.96 4.63 22.90
N ILE A 300 -14.17 3.57 22.70
CA ILE A 300 -12.77 3.70 22.27
C ILE A 300 -12.73 4.09 20.78
N THR A 301 -13.61 3.52 19.98
CA THR A 301 -13.84 3.90 18.57
C THR A 301 -14.33 5.34 18.41
N GLU A 302 -15.02 5.93 19.37
CA GLU A 302 -15.37 7.36 19.33
C GLU A 302 -14.16 8.27 19.64
N ILE A 303 -13.20 7.78 20.44
CA ILE A 303 -12.00 8.53 20.84
C ILE A 303 -10.95 8.53 19.72
N VAL A 304 -10.95 7.50 18.88
CA VAL A 304 -9.96 7.29 17.84
C VAL A 304 -10.71 7.25 16.53
N ALA A 305 -10.43 8.20 15.64
CA ALA A 305 -11.19 8.44 14.41
C ALA A 305 -11.31 7.24 13.44
N ARG A 306 -10.71 6.08 13.75
CA ARG A 306 -10.92 4.81 13.04
C ARG A 306 -11.66 3.82 13.93
N PRO A 307 -12.65 3.09 13.40
CA PRO A 307 -13.25 1.98 14.12
C PRO A 307 -12.20 0.94 14.50
N PHE A 308 -12.01 0.77 15.81
CA PHE A 308 -11.31 -0.39 16.33
C PHE A 308 -12.15 -1.62 16.09
N ARG A 309 -11.54 -2.63 15.47
CA ARG A 309 -12.09 -3.98 15.47
C ARG A 309 -11.35 -4.77 16.54
N ILE A 310 -11.91 -4.76 17.76
CA ILE A 310 -11.44 -5.60 18.86
C ILE A 310 -12.35 -6.81 18.93
N GLU A 311 -11.70 -7.92 19.10
CA GLU A 311 -12.29 -9.20 19.01
C GLU A 311 -11.68 -10.01 20.24
N VAL A 312 -12.44 -10.74 21.12
CA VAL A 312 -12.14 -11.86 22.15
C VAL A 312 -12.79 -13.31 22.00
N TYR A 313 -12.07 -14.41 21.69
CA TYR A 313 -12.70 -15.76 21.56
C TYR A 313 -12.97 -16.43 22.93
N ASN A 314 -14.03 -17.23 23.01
CA ASN A 314 -14.55 -17.87 24.23
C ASN A 314 -14.63 -19.40 24.02
N ASP A 315 -13.86 -20.19 24.78
CA ASP A 315 -13.79 -21.67 24.68
C ASP A 315 -15.06 -22.39 25.20
N ASN A 316 -16.17 -21.68 25.38
CA ASN A 316 -17.42 -22.25 25.88
C ASN A 316 -18.35 -22.67 24.73
N GLU A 317 -18.51 -23.99 24.54
CA GLU A 317 -19.34 -24.61 23.49
C GLU A 317 -20.83 -24.21 23.50
N LYS A 318 -21.32 -23.57 24.57
CA LYS A 318 -22.75 -23.23 24.73
C LYS A 318 -23.22 -21.99 23.94
N LEU A 319 -22.35 -21.29 23.22
CA LEU A 319 -22.68 -20.02 22.52
C LEU A 319 -22.52 -20.07 20.99
N LYS A 320 -22.46 -21.26 20.37
CA LYS A 320 -22.23 -21.47 18.92
C LYS A 320 -23.26 -20.84 17.95
N ASN A 321 -24.38 -20.29 18.43
CA ASN A 321 -25.49 -19.83 17.57
C ASN A 321 -25.75 -18.31 17.56
N ARG A 322 -24.77 -17.46 17.93
CA ARG A 322 -24.87 -16.02 17.68
C ARG A 322 -23.92 -15.63 16.55
N SER A 323 -24.51 -15.26 15.42
CA SER A 323 -23.89 -14.78 14.20
C SER A 323 -22.76 -13.77 14.47
N HIS A 324 -21.57 -14.16 14.02
CA HIS A 324 -20.38 -13.36 13.68
C HIS A 324 -20.08 -12.12 14.51
N VAL A 325 -19.30 -12.32 15.56
CA VAL A 325 -18.36 -11.31 16.09
C VAL A 325 -17.06 -12.07 16.35
N ALA A 326 -16.17 -12.05 15.34
CA ALA A 326 -14.92 -12.85 15.24
C ALA A 326 -13.87 -12.36 16.23
N ILE A 327 -12.80 -13.17 16.53
CA ILE A 327 -11.62 -12.96 17.44
C ILE A 327 -10.49 -14.03 17.32
N TYR A 328 -9.21 -13.60 17.20
CA TYR A 328 -8.12 -14.31 17.92
C TYR A 328 -7.52 -15.51 17.18
N SER A 329 -6.84 -15.31 16.05
CA SER A 329 -5.82 -16.24 15.55
C SER A 329 -4.45 -15.55 15.47
N ARG A 330 -3.40 -16.37 15.60
CA ARG A 330 -1.94 -16.11 15.60
C ARG A 330 -1.39 -15.50 14.29
N THR A 331 -2.28 -14.96 13.45
CA THR A 331 -2.08 -14.55 12.05
C THR A 331 -2.93 -13.31 11.69
N SER A 332 -3.49 -12.60 12.68
CA SER A 332 -4.52 -11.58 12.40
C SER A 332 -4.44 -10.40 13.36
N ILE A 333 -3.45 -9.56 13.14
CA ILE A 333 -3.52 -8.16 13.54
C ILE A 333 -3.92 -7.38 12.28
N THR A 334 -5.22 -7.19 12.09
CA THR A 334 -5.76 -6.35 11.02
C THR A 334 -6.28 -5.05 11.62
N PHE A 335 -5.38 -4.07 11.75
CA PHE A 335 -5.74 -2.65 11.87
C PHE A 335 -6.21 -2.20 10.49
N PHE A 336 -7.48 -1.86 10.33
CA PHE A 336 -7.95 -1.32 9.05
C PHE A 336 -7.91 0.20 9.05
N HIS A 337 -7.15 0.69 8.07
CA HIS A 337 -6.99 2.07 7.69
C HIS A 337 -8.25 2.63 7.04
N HIS A 338 -8.90 3.58 7.72
CA HIS A 338 -10.00 4.33 7.15
C HIS A 338 -9.61 5.77 6.77
N SER A 339 -8.54 6.34 7.33
CA SER A 339 -8.27 7.79 7.20
C SER A 339 -7.49 8.19 5.94
N ALA A 340 -6.87 7.28 5.20
CA ALA A 340 -6.19 7.64 3.95
C ALA A 340 -7.09 7.49 2.71
N LEU A 341 -7.98 6.49 2.68
CA LEU A 341 -8.88 6.24 1.55
C LEU A 341 -10.12 7.14 1.55
N ASN A 342 -10.56 7.65 2.71
CA ASN A 342 -11.75 8.50 2.81
C ASN A 342 -11.48 10.01 2.83
N TYR A 343 -10.21 10.45 2.87
CA TYR A 343 -9.87 11.87 2.88
C TYR A 343 -9.25 12.37 1.56
N SER A 344 -9.19 11.53 0.52
CA SER A 344 -9.05 12.03 -0.84
C SER A 344 -10.40 12.61 -1.29
N PRO A 345 -10.48 13.85 -1.79
CA PRO A 345 -11.68 14.36 -2.46
C PRO A 345 -12.06 13.57 -3.73
N PHE A 346 -11.32 12.54 -4.11
CA PHE A 346 -11.61 11.69 -5.26
C PHE A 346 -12.49 10.49 -4.88
N VAL A 347 -13.74 10.76 -4.52
CA VAL A 347 -14.85 9.92 -4.99
C VAL A 347 -15.19 10.43 -6.39
N LEU A 348 -14.37 10.05 -7.36
CA LEU A 348 -14.74 10.15 -8.78
C LEU A 348 -15.06 8.74 -9.26
N TYR A 349 -16.32 8.61 -9.68
CA TYR A 349 -16.95 7.50 -10.39
C TYR A 349 -17.28 6.22 -9.58
N ARG A 350 -18.40 6.29 -8.84
CA ARG A 350 -19.41 5.23 -8.87
C ARG A 350 -20.64 5.74 -9.62
N SER A 351 -20.54 5.67 -10.94
CA SER A 351 -21.62 5.44 -11.92
C SER A 351 -20.97 5.26 -13.27
#